data_AF-A0A933FXV2-F1
#
_entry.id   AF-A0A933FXV2-F1
#
_cell.length_a   1.000
_cell.length_b   1.000
_cell.length_c   1.000
_cell.angle_alpha   90.00
_cell.angle_beta   90.00
_cell.angle_gamma   90.00
#
_symmetry.space_group_name_H-M   'P 1'
#
loop_
_entity.id
_entity.type
_entity.pdbx_description
1 polymer ?
#
loop_
_entity_poly.entity_id
_entity_poly.type
_entity_poly.pdbx_seq_one_letter_code
_entity_poly.pdbx_strand_id
1 'polypeptide(L)'
;MIGDSEGKNYDDESKKEKKETELLSRRYFLEILGSGAIGIATVGSVVLTAQFLSPNVLLEPSLKFKAGLPENYPPGSVTLNKEQKVFIMRAKEGYFYALSAICTHLGCIANWKSEDGIIACPCHGSKFDKDGKVVDGPAPKPLPRFSMMLDEQGQLVVDRGSPVGEDIILKV
;
A
#
# COMPACT_ATOMS: atom_id res chain seq x y z
N MET A 1 18.15 65.36 -33.56
CA MET A 1 18.55 63.94 -33.42
C MET A 1 20.05 63.91 -33.16
N ILE A 2 20.54 62.91 -32.42
CA ILE A 2 21.93 62.70 -31.93
C ILE A 2 22.15 63.35 -30.54
N GLY A 3 22.35 62.62 -29.42
CA GLY A 3 22.44 61.18 -29.17
C GLY A 3 22.70 60.93 -27.67
N ASP A 4 21.70 60.41 -26.95
CA ASP A 4 21.76 60.06 -25.51
C ASP A 4 22.07 58.56 -25.31
N SER A 5 23.23 58.06 -25.76
CA SER A 5 23.53 56.62 -25.70
C SER A 5 24.89 56.20 -25.13
N GLU A 6 25.77 57.11 -24.72
CA GLU A 6 27.14 56.74 -24.30
C GLU A 6 27.32 56.51 -22.78
N GLY A 7 26.42 56.99 -21.93
CA GLY A 7 26.56 56.88 -20.47
C GLY A 7 26.17 55.54 -19.84
N LYS A 8 25.36 54.71 -20.51
CA LYS A 8 24.89 53.42 -19.94
C LYS A 8 25.93 52.30 -20.02
N ASN A 9 26.96 52.43 -20.85
CA ASN A 9 27.93 51.37 -21.15
C ASN A 9 29.06 51.31 -20.11
N TYR A 10 29.54 52.46 -19.62
CA TYR A 10 30.59 52.56 -18.59
C TYR A 10 30.16 52.00 -17.23
N ASP A 11 28.91 52.25 -16.85
CA ASP A 11 28.35 51.79 -15.57
C ASP A 11 28.20 50.27 -15.53
N ASP A 12 27.87 49.68 -16.69
CA ASP A 12 27.66 48.24 -16.88
C ASP A 12 28.99 47.47 -16.96
N GLU A 13 29.98 48.00 -17.66
CA GLU A 13 31.34 47.44 -17.71
C GLU A 13 32.02 47.48 -16.33
N SER A 14 31.90 48.59 -15.58
CA SER A 14 32.50 48.70 -14.25
C SER A 14 31.86 47.75 -13.23
N LYS A 15 30.56 47.47 -13.37
CA LYS A 15 29.84 46.45 -12.59
C LYS A 15 30.25 45.04 -12.97
N LYS A 16 30.46 44.77 -14.25
CA LYS A 16 30.89 43.47 -14.77
C LYS A 16 32.31 43.13 -14.33
N GLU A 17 33.22 44.09 -14.36
CA GLU A 17 34.61 43.95 -13.96
C GLU A 17 34.78 43.80 -12.43
N LYS A 18 33.99 44.55 -11.64
CA LYS A 18 33.89 44.36 -10.18
C LYS A 18 33.32 43.00 -9.81
N LYS A 19 32.34 42.52 -10.58
CA LYS A 19 31.79 41.18 -10.41
C LYS A 19 32.82 40.11 -10.77
N GLU A 20 33.56 40.24 -11.87
CA GLU A 20 34.65 39.31 -12.22
C GLU A 20 35.78 39.28 -11.19
N THR A 21 36.18 40.43 -10.65
CA THR A 21 37.23 40.49 -9.61
C THR A 21 36.78 39.93 -8.26
N GLU A 22 35.50 40.11 -7.88
CA GLU A 22 34.86 39.40 -6.76
C GLU A 22 34.81 37.88 -7.01
N LEU A 23 34.43 37.44 -8.22
CA LEU A 23 34.41 36.02 -8.63
C LEU A 23 35.81 35.36 -8.60
N LEU A 24 36.88 36.14 -8.76
CA LEU A 24 38.28 35.71 -8.73
C LEU A 24 38.92 35.80 -7.32
N SER A 25 38.17 36.26 -6.31
CA SER A 25 38.66 36.40 -4.93
C SER A 25 38.73 35.04 -4.22
N ARG A 26 39.83 34.79 -3.51
CA ARG A 26 40.00 33.59 -2.65
C ARG A 26 38.87 33.45 -1.64
N ARG A 27 38.34 34.58 -1.14
CA ARG A 27 37.24 34.60 -0.17
C ARG A 27 35.95 34.08 -0.80
N TYR A 28 35.61 34.56 -1.99
CA TYR A 28 34.43 34.11 -2.72
C TYR A 28 34.52 32.63 -3.10
N PHE A 29 35.71 32.17 -3.52
CA PHE A 29 35.98 30.76 -3.77
C PHE A 29 35.75 29.89 -2.52
N LEU A 30 36.24 30.31 -1.35
CA LEU A 30 36.02 29.61 -0.08
C LEU A 30 34.54 29.65 0.36
N GLU A 31 33.83 30.75 0.10
CA GLU A 31 32.39 30.89 0.40
C GLU A 31 31.52 29.96 -0.47
N ILE A 32 31.82 29.82 -1.76
CA ILE A 32 31.16 28.84 -2.64
C ILE A 32 31.43 27.41 -2.15
N LEU A 33 32.69 27.07 -1.86
CA LEU A 33 33.04 25.73 -1.40
C LEU A 33 32.37 25.39 -0.06
N GLY A 34 32.39 26.34 0.89
CA GLY A 34 31.77 26.18 2.19
C GLY A 34 30.25 26.01 2.11
N SER A 35 29.57 26.89 1.39
CA SER A 35 28.12 26.80 1.19
C SER A 35 27.70 25.55 0.40
N GLY A 36 28.50 25.17 -0.61
CA GLY A 36 28.31 23.92 -1.35
C GLY A 36 28.44 22.67 -0.47
N ALA A 37 29.46 22.61 0.38
CA ALA A 37 29.65 21.49 1.31
C ALA A 37 28.51 21.37 2.33
N ILE A 38 28.05 22.50 2.89
CA ILE A 38 26.89 22.55 3.80
C ILE A 38 25.62 22.12 3.07
N GLY A 39 25.43 22.56 1.82
CA GLY A 39 24.31 22.15 0.98
C GLY A 39 24.28 20.63 0.76
N ILE A 40 25.41 20.03 0.39
CA ILE A 40 25.54 18.58 0.19
C ILE A 40 25.26 17.83 1.51
N ALA A 41 25.83 18.28 2.62
CA ALA A 41 25.61 17.66 3.93
C ALA A 41 24.14 17.71 4.33
N THR A 42 23.48 18.86 4.13
CA THR A 42 22.07 19.05 4.48
C THR A 42 21.17 18.16 3.63
N VAL A 43 21.38 18.13 2.31
CA VAL A 43 20.62 17.24 1.41
C VAL A 43 20.86 15.78 1.77
N GLY A 44 22.11 15.38 2.00
CA GLY A 44 22.47 14.03 2.41
C GLY A 44 21.77 13.61 3.70
N SER A 45 21.79 14.47 4.73
CA SER A 45 21.10 14.22 6.00
C SER A 45 19.58 14.08 5.81
N VAL A 46 18.95 14.96 5.03
CA VAL A 46 17.50 14.86 4.75
C VAL A 46 17.16 13.56 4.05
N VAL A 47 17.95 13.15 3.05
CA VAL A 47 17.73 11.88 2.33
C VAL A 47 17.91 10.68 3.26
N LEU A 48 18.96 10.66 4.09
CA LEU A 48 19.19 9.56 5.02
C LEU A 48 18.09 9.49 6.10
N THR A 49 17.63 10.62 6.62
CA THR A 49 16.49 10.65 7.56
C THR A 49 15.21 10.18 6.88
N ALA A 50 14.94 10.61 5.66
CA ALA A 50 13.76 10.16 4.91
C ALA A 50 13.81 8.63 4.67
N GLN A 51 14.98 8.10 4.30
CA GLN A 51 15.18 6.65 4.16
C GLN A 51 15.03 5.92 5.49
N PHE A 52 15.51 6.49 6.60
CA PHE A 52 15.36 5.91 7.93
C PHE A 52 13.89 5.78 8.37
N LEU A 53 13.04 6.73 7.97
CA LEU A 53 11.59 6.68 8.25
C LEU A 53 10.85 5.64 7.40
N SER A 54 11.44 5.17 6.30
CA SER A 54 10.86 4.14 5.46
C SER A 54 11.45 2.78 5.81
N PRO A 55 10.68 1.83 6.35
CA PRO A 55 11.20 0.50 6.65
C PRO A 55 11.64 -0.20 5.36
N ASN A 56 12.91 -0.60 5.30
CA ASN A 56 13.49 -1.24 4.10
C ASN A 56 13.11 -2.73 3.96
N VAL A 57 12.52 -3.30 5.01
CA VAL A 57 12.04 -4.69 5.05
C VAL A 57 10.67 -4.70 5.70
N LEU A 58 9.65 -5.08 4.94
CA LEU A 58 8.37 -5.46 5.49
C LEU A 58 8.43 -6.96 5.80
N LEU A 59 8.43 -7.31 7.09
CA LEU A 59 8.26 -8.70 7.53
C LEU A 59 6.78 -9.07 7.34
N GLU A 60 6.38 -9.30 6.09
CA GLU A 60 5.05 -9.84 5.81
C GLU A 60 5.06 -11.35 6.08
N PRO A 61 4.17 -11.86 6.96
CA PRO A 61 3.95 -13.30 7.09
C PRO A 61 3.61 -13.90 5.73
N SER A 62 3.86 -15.19 5.54
CA SER A 62 3.55 -15.86 4.27
C SER A 62 2.10 -15.56 3.86
N LEU A 63 1.94 -14.96 2.69
CA LEU A 63 0.63 -14.64 2.13
C LEU A 63 -0.14 -15.92 1.76
N LYS A 64 0.60 -17.01 1.56
CA LYS A 64 0.10 -18.38 1.38
C LYS A 64 0.04 -19.11 2.71
N PHE A 65 -1.08 -19.78 2.97
CA PHE A 65 -1.23 -20.67 4.12
C PHE A 65 -2.08 -21.89 3.77
N LYS A 66 -1.84 -22.99 4.49
CA LYS A 66 -2.64 -24.21 4.39
C LYS A 66 -3.90 -24.07 5.23
N ALA A 67 -5.04 -24.29 4.61
CA ALA A 67 -6.37 -24.28 5.21
C ALA A 67 -6.85 -25.70 5.59
N GLY A 68 -6.02 -26.73 5.43
CA GLY A 68 -6.37 -28.12 5.73
C GLY A 68 -7.18 -28.79 4.63
N LEU A 69 -7.74 -29.97 4.91
CA LEU A 69 -8.42 -30.79 3.91
C LEU A 69 -9.83 -30.24 3.58
N PRO A 70 -10.29 -30.34 2.31
CA PRO A 70 -11.65 -29.97 1.92
C PRO A 70 -12.76 -30.65 2.74
N GLU A 71 -12.50 -31.88 3.22
CA GLU A 71 -13.43 -32.67 4.02
C GLU A 71 -13.76 -32.05 5.39
N ASN A 72 -12.86 -31.22 5.93
CA ASN A 72 -13.05 -30.55 7.22
C ASN A 72 -14.12 -29.46 7.18
N TYR A 73 -14.61 -29.11 5.99
CA TYR A 73 -15.58 -28.02 5.77
C TYR A 73 -16.90 -28.63 5.28
N PRO A 74 -18.00 -28.65 6.06
CA PRO A 74 -19.28 -29.18 5.57
C PRO A 74 -19.84 -28.39 4.38
N PRO A 75 -20.65 -29.00 3.48
CA PRO A 75 -21.29 -28.28 2.38
C PRO A 75 -22.16 -27.13 2.90
N GLY A 76 -22.02 -25.93 2.30
CA GLY A 76 -22.72 -24.72 2.75
C GLY A 76 -22.13 -24.06 4.00
N SER A 77 -20.96 -24.48 4.48
CA SER A 77 -20.32 -23.92 5.67
C SER A 77 -19.53 -22.64 5.38
N VAL A 78 -19.42 -21.82 6.43
CA VAL A 78 -18.59 -20.62 6.48
C VAL A 78 -17.69 -20.74 7.69
N THR A 79 -16.38 -20.87 7.46
CA THR A 79 -15.40 -21.06 8.52
C THR A 79 -14.46 -19.87 8.59
N LEU A 80 -14.38 -19.21 9.75
CA LEU A 80 -13.45 -18.11 9.98
C LEU A 80 -12.11 -18.63 10.49
N ASN A 81 -11.05 -18.45 9.70
CA ASN A 81 -9.68 -18.56 10.17
C ASN A 81 -9.26 -17.22 10.80
N LYS A 82 -9.24 -17.16 12.14
CA LYS A 82 -8.93 -15.94 12.90
C LYS A 82 -7.48 -15.48 12.78
N GLU A 83 -6.54 -16.42 12.67
CA GLU A 83 -5.11 -16.13 12.58
C GLU A 83 -4.78 -15.45 11.25
N GLN A 84 -5.34 -15.98 10.16
CA GLN A 84 -5.10 -15.48 8.81
C GLN A 84 -6.09 -14.38 8.40
N LYS A 85 -7.16 -14.19 9.18
CA LYS A 85 -8.26 -13.24 8.93
C LYS A 85 -8.94 -13.50 7.59
N VAL A 86 -9.30 -14.76 7.36
CA VAL A 86 -9.93 -15.24 6.11
C VAL A 86 -11.15 -16.08 6.44
N PHE A 87 -12.24 -15.87 5.70
CA PHE A 87 -13.36 -16.79 5.63
C PHE A 87 -13.12 -17.82 4.53
N ILE A 88 -13.25 -19.09 4.88
CA ILE A 88 -13.26 -20.21 3.94
C ILE A 88 -14.72 -20.60 3.74
N MET A 89 -15.18 -20.48 2.50
CA MET A 89 -16.56 -20.68 2.12
C MET A 89 -16.66 -21.97 1.32
N ARG A 90 -17.51 -22.91 1.74
CA ARG A 90 -17.87 -24.08 0.94
C ARG A 90 -19.31 -23.94 0.47
N ALA A 91 -19.51 -23.83 -0.84
CA ALA A 91 -20.84 -23.80 -1.42
C ALA A 91 -21.52 -25.17 -1.35
N LYS A 92 -22.84 -25.22 -1.49
CA LYS A 92 -23.59 -26.51 -1.44
C LYS A 92 -23.29 -27.37 -2.67
N GLU A 93 -22.94 -26.72 -3.76
CA GLU A 93 -22.57 -27.26 -5.06
C GLU A 93 -21.15 -27.87 -5.06
N GLY A 94 -20.42 -27.78 -3.94
CA GLY A 94 -19.13 -28.45 -3.74
C GLY A 94 -17.89 -27.60 -4.03
N TYR A 95 -18.05 -26.37 -4.52
CA TYR A 95 -16.92 -25.47 -4.76
C TYR A 95 -16.55 -24.63 -3.53
N PHE A 96 -15.32 -24.13 -3.54
CA PHE A 96 -14.72 -23.32 -2.49
C PHE A 96 -14.32 -21.94 -3.01
N TYR A 97 -14.37 -20.96 -2.11
CA TYR A 97 -13.77 -19.64 -2.31
C TYR A 97 -13.35 -19.06 -0.96
N ALA A 98 -12.36 -18.17 -1.00
CA ALA A 98 -11.83 -17.50 0.19
C ALA A 98 -12.14 -16.02 0.14
N LEU A 99 -12.64 -15.48 1.25
CA LEU A 99 -12.94 -14.07 1.44
C LEU A 99 -12.09 -13.49 2.56
N SER A 100 -11.68 -12.23 2.42
CA SER A 100 -11.09 -11.49 3.54
C SER A 100 -12.10 -11.35 4.68
N ALA A 101 -11.68 -11.62 5.91
CA ALA A 101 -12.45 -11.28 7.10
C ALA A 101 -12.20 -9.82 7.56
N ILE A 102 -11.29 -9.11 6.90
CA ILE A 102 -10.93 -7.73 7.22
C ILE A 102 -11.95 -6.79 6.59
N CYS A 103 -12.71 -6.09 7.43
CA CYS A 103 -13.68 -5.10 7.01
C CYS A 103 -13.00 -3.96 6.24
N THR A 104 -13.51 -3.67 5.04
CA THR A 104 -13.00 -2.62 4.14
C THR A 104 -13.26 -1.19 4.61
N HIS A 105 -13.95 -1.00 5.74
CA HIS A 105 -14.10 0.32 6.37
C HIS A 105 -12.78 0.78 7.01
N LEU A 106 -12.39 0.14 8.13
CA LEU A 106 -11.21 0.52 8.92
C LEU A 106 -10.39 -0.69 9.41
N GLY A 107 -10.62 -1.88 8.84
CA GLY A 107 -9.77 -3.06 9.09
C GLY A 107 -10.15 -3.96 10.27
N CYS A 108 -11.31 -3.76 10.89
CA CYS A 108 -11.82 -4.68 11.92
C CYS A 108 -12.09 -6.08 11.36
N ILE A 109 -11.94 -7.13 12.18
CA ILE A 109 -12.33 -8.49 11.80
C ILE A 109 -13.86 -8.61 11.88
N ALA A 110 -14.50 -8.84 10.73
CA ALA A 110 -15.92 -9.12 10.64
C ALA A 110 -16.20 -10.58 11.04
N ASN A 111 -17.43 -10.86 11.47
CA ASN A 111 -17.84 -12.19 11.91
C ASN A 111 -18.99 -12.71 11.06
N TRP A 112 -19.01 -14.02 10.81
CA TRP A 112 -20.14 -14.69 10.21
C TRP A 112 -21.31 -14.75 11.20
N LYS A 113 -22.50 -14.33 10.76
CA LYS A 113 -23.77 -14.45 11.50
C LYS A 113 -24.63 -15.47 10.78
N SER A 114 -24.62 -16.71 11.27
CA SER A 114 -25.33 -17.83 10.65
C SER A 114 -26.85 -17.67 10.66
N GLU A 115 -27.38 -16.98 11.67
CA GLU A 115 -28.82 -16.71 11.83
C GLU A 115 -29.36 -15.84 10.68
N ASP A 116 -28.60 -14.80 10.31
CA ASP A 116 -28.96 -13.83 9.28
C ASP A 116 -28.39 -14.18 7.90
N GLY A 117 -27.42 -15.09 7.85
CA GLY A 117 -26.70 -15.43 6.62
C GLY A 117 -25.83 -14.29 6.08
N ILE A 118 -25.30 -13.43 6.96
CA ILE A 118 -24.47 -12.27 6.60
C ILE A 118 -23.12 -12.27 7.34
N ILE A 119 -22.17 -11.53 6.81
CA ILE A 119 -20.93 -11.17 7.50
C ILE A 119 -21.14 -9.79 8.13
N ALA A 120 -21.08 -9.70 9.46
CA ALA A 120 -21.30 -8.45 10.19
C ALA A 120 -20.03 -7.97 10.90
N CYS A 121 -19.68 -6.70 10.68
CA CYS A 121 -18.57 -6.03 11.34
C CYS A 121 -19.05 -5.38 12.66
N PRO A 122 -18.50 -5.77 13.82
CA PRO A 122 -18.97 -5.29 15.12
C PRO A 122 -18.56 -3.84 15.44
N CYS A 123 -17.62 -3.25 14.68
CA CYS A 123 -17.07 -1.93 15.01
C CYS A 123 -18.01 -0.78 14.65
N HIS A 124 -18.56 -0.78 13.44
CA HIS A 124 -19.40 0.32 12.92
C HIS A 124 -20.62 -0.19 12.13
N GLY A 125 -20.94 -1.48 12.24
CA GLY A 125 -22.15 -2.06 11.67
C GLY A 125 -22.13 -2.34 10.16
N SER A 126 -20.96 -2.36 9.51
CA SER A 126 -20.88 -2.80 8.10
C SER A 126 -21.36 -4.25 7.96
N LYS A 127 -22.26 -4.49 7.01
CA LYS A 127 -22.79 -5.81 6.68
C LYS A 127 -22.41 -6.19 5.26
N PHE A 128 -22.01 -7.44 5.08
CA PHE A 128 -21.71 -8.01 3.79
C PHE A 128 -22.52 -9.29 3.59
N ASP A 129 -22.86 -9.61 2.35
CA ASP A 129 -23.50 -10.89 2.02
C ASP A 129 -22.49 -12.05 2.04
N LYS A 130 -22.95 -13.25 1.69
CA LYS A 130 -22.10 -14.45 1.60
C LYS A 130 -20.99 -14.31 0.57
N ASP A 131 -21.21 -13.52 -0.48
CA ASP A 131 -20.24 -13.33 -1.55
C ASP A 131 -19.22 -12.25 -1.23
N GLY A 132 -19.43 -11.50 -0.14
CA GLY A 132 -18.56 -10.44 0.35
C GLY A 132 -19.00 -9.04 -0.09
N LYS A 133 -20.12 -8.90 -0.80
CA LYS A 133 -20.62 -7.61 -1.27
C LYS A 133 -21.20 -6.80 -0.12
N VAL A 134 -20.99 -5.49 -0.15
CA VAL A 134 -21.58 -4.58 0.85
C VAL A 134 -23.09 -4.59 0.73
N VAL A 135 -23.75 -4.89 1.84
CA VAL A 135 -25.22 -4.83 1.97
C VAL A 135 -25.62 -3.56 2.70
N ASP A 136 -24.88 -3.17 3.73
CA ASP A 136 -25.22 -2.04 4.62
C ASP A 136 -23.98 -1.50 5.36
N GLY A 137 -24.10 -0.29 5.90
CA GLY A 137 -23.10 0.36 6.75
C GLY A 137 -21.98 1.09 5.98
N PRO A 138 -20.94 1.57 6.68
CA PRO A 138 -19.98 2.55 6.15
C PRO A 138 -18.86 1.95 5.28
N ALA A 139 -18.91 0.64 4.98
CA ALA A 139 -17.87 0.00 4.19
C ALA A 139 -17.96 0.46 2.73
N PRO A 140 -16.90 1.04 2.13
CA PRO A 140 -16.97 1.61 0.80
C PRO A 140 -16.86 0.57 -0.33
N LYS A 141 -16.40 -0.65 -0.02
CA LYS A 141 -16.07 -1.69 -1.02
C LYS A 141 -16.40 -3.10 -0.52
N PRO A 142 -16.67 -4.06 -1.42
CA PRO A 142 -16.78 -5.48 -1.08
C PRO A 142 -15.52 -6.04 -0.40
N LEU A 143 -15.68 -7.14 0.33
CA LEU A 143 -14.57 -7.92 0.87
C LEU A 143 -13.79 -8.57 -0.28
N PRO A 144 -12.45 -8.41 -0.33
CA PRO A 144 -11.63 -9.06 -1.35
C PRO A 144 -11.74 -10.59 -1.29
N ARG A 145 -11.75 -11.23 -2.47
CA ARG A 145 -11.54 -12.67 -2.61
C ARG A 145 -10.07 -12.99 -2.80
N PHE A 146 -9.67 -14.16 -2.33
CA PHE A 146 -8.29 -14.66 -2.44
C PHE A 146 -8.24 -15.92 -3.30
N SER A 147 -7.15 -16.08 -4.04
CA SER A 147 -6.89 -17.29 -4.83
C SER A 147 -6.83 -18.51 -3.92
N MET A 148 -7.41 -19.62 -4.39
CA MET A 148 -7.41 -20.91 -3.72
C MET A 148 -6.94 -22.01 -4.67
N MET A 149 -6.14 -22.94 -4.15
CA MET A 149 -5.66 -24.11 -4.89
C MET A 149 -5.55 -25.33 -3.97
N LEU A 150 -5.41 -26.51 -4.56
CA LEU A 150 -5.04 -27.72 -3.84
C LEU A 150 -3.52 -27.92 -3.92
N ASP A 151 -2.89 -28.31 -2.82
CA ASP A 151 -1.50 -28.78 -2.84
C ASP A 151 -1.41 -30.26 -3.26
N GLU A 152 -0.18 -30.76 -3.38
CA GLU A 152 0.11 -32.16 -3.75
C GLU A 152 -0.47 -33.18 -2.74
N GLN A 153 -0.76 -32.74 -1.52
CA GLN A 153 -1.37 -33.55 -0.46
C GLN A 153 -2.90 -33.40 -0.40
N GLY A 154 -3.51 -32.69 -1.34
CA GLY A 154 -4.95 -32.44 -1.40
C GLY A 154 -5.47 -31.44 -0.37
N GLN A 155 -4.60 -30.64 0.25
CA GLN A 155 -5.00 -29.59 1.19
C GLN A 155 -5.35 -28.31 0.45
N LEU A 156 -6.36 -27.60 0.96
CA LEU A 156 -6.67 -26.25 0.52
C LEU A 156 -5.53 -25.31 0.88
N VAL A 157 -5.06 -24.54 -0.10
CA VAL A 157 -4.08 -23.48 0.07
C VAL A 157 -4.70 -22.18 -0.39
N VAL A 158 -4.66 -21.16 0.47
CA VAL A 158 -5.17 -19.81 0.17
C VAL A 158 -3.99 -18.87 -0.01
N ASP A 159 -4.01 -18.04 -1.06
CA ASP A 159 -3.04 -16.99 -1.30
C ASP A 159 -3.66 -15.60 -1.14
N ARG A 160 -3.36 -14.93 -0.01
CA ARG A 160 -3.82 -13.57 0.29
C ARG A 160 -3.16 -12.49 -0.57
N GLY A 161 -2.01 -12.80 -1.18
CA GLY A 161 -1.28 -11.89 -2.05
C GLY A 161 -1.85 -11.83 -3.46
N SER A 162 -2.76 -12.76 -3.80
CA SER A 162 -3.40 -12.86 -5.10
C SER A 162 -4.91 -12.64 -4.96
N PRO A 163 -5.37 -11.37 -4.93
CA PRO A 163 -6.78 -11.07 -4.97
C PRO A 163 -7.38 -11.47 -6.33
N VAL A 164 -8.55 -12.08 -6.31
CA VAL A 164 -9.22 -12.61 -7.51
C VAL A 164 -10.65 -12.08 -7.63
N GLY A 165 -11.22 -12.17 -8.83
CA GLY A 165 -12.62 -11.83 -9.09
C GLY A 165 -13.60 -12.83 -8.48
N GLU A 166 -14.89 -12.49 -8.52
CA GLU A 166 -15.98 -13.36 -8.04
C GLU A 166 -16.15 -14.63 -8.88
N ASP A 167 -15.66 -14.62 -10.11
CA ASP A 167 -15.69 -15.73 -11.08
C ASP A 167 -14.71 -16.87 -10.73
N ILE A 168 -13.70 -16.59 -9.91
CA ILE A 168 -12.68 -17.57 -9.55
C ILE A 168 -13.15 -18.40 -8.35
N ILE A 169 -13.51 -19.65 -8.63
CA ILE A 169 -13.92 -20.66 -7.66
C ILE A 169 -13.07 -21.92 -7.80
N LEU A 170 -12.79 -22.58 -6.68
CA LEU A 170 -12.10 -23.87 -6.67
C LEU A 170 -13.12 -25.00 -6.59
N LYS A 171 -13.25 -25.79 -7.66
CA LYS A 171 -14.04 -27.02 -7.64
C LYS A 171 -13.16 -28.17 -7.16
N VAL A 172 -13.64 -28.92 -6.18
CA VAL A 172 -12.99 -30.11 -5.61
C VAL A 172 -13.85 -31.32 -5.91
#